data_AF-A0A529KDX6-F1
#
_entry.id   AF-A0A529KDX6-F1
#
_cell.length_a   1.000
_cell.length_b   1.000
_cell.length_c   1.000
_cell.angle_alpha   90.00
_cell.angle_beta   90.00
_cell.angle_gamma   90.00
#
_symmetry.space_group_name_H-M   'P 1'
#
loop_
_entity.id
_entity.type
_entity.pdbx_description
1 polymer ?
#
loop_
_entity_poly.entity_id
_entity_poly.type
_entity_poly.pdbx_seq_one_letter_code
_entity_poly.pdbx_strand_id
1 'polypeptide(L)'
;MTKLPTEFPDFGLTPHQRRQAVRGHYWEWPGMDGERGEIWCYSDRFSYRRDETVMLHVSSTASSFSISIVRDGGTETKMFEKAGIAARWQDTPDQCSVVGCGWGASFEFRVGDDWPSGAYRVTLTADGRDGKPIRCQHLFIVSPQPGKKRGRVLQVAATGTWLAYNTWGGSNHYEGITGPNRDQYAPIVSTQRPWCRGFVVLPNEAPRVPLEVAVPPRTVPRYPHMEWAFATGHSKKYASSGWASYDSLFFRFAERAGYGVDLASQHELHFSPEILDGYDCVAFVGHDEYWT
;
A
#
# COMPACT_ATOMS: atom_id res chain seq x y z
N MET A 1 -1.57 -35.34 -10.84
CA MET A 1 -2.55 -34.33 -10.40
C MET A 1 -2.49 -34.25 -8.89
N THR A 2 -1.96 -33.15 -8.35
CA THR A 2 -1.99 -32.88 -6.91
C THR A 2 -3.45 -32.83 -6.47
N LYS A 3 -3.85 -33.67 -5.51
CA LYS A 3 -5.19 -33.62 -4.92
C LYS A 3 -5.28 -32.32 -4.12
N LEU A 4 -6.08 -31.37 -4.56
CA LEU A 4 -6.36 -30.17 -3.80
C LEU A 4 -7.09 -30.55 -2.49
N PRO A 5 -6.84 -29.83 -1.38
CA PRO A 5 -7.63 -29.97 -0.16
C PRO A 5 -9.12 -29.78 -0.42
N THR A 6 -9.97 -30.45 0.35
CA THR A 6 -11.43 -30.33 0.25
C THR A 6 -12.02 -29.34 1.26
N GLU A 7 -11.21 -28.84 2.19
CA GLU A 7 -11.61 -27.91 3.24
C GLU A 7 -10.98 -26.54 3.00
N PHE A 8 -11.78 -25.49 3.17
CA PHE A 8 -11.26 -24.12 3.17
C PHE A 8 -10.39 -23.89 4.41
N PRO A 9 -9.36 -23.03 4.31
CA PRO A 9 -8.66 -22.58 5.49
C PRO A 9 -9.63 -21.91 6.46
N ASP A 10 -9.41 -22.14 7.76
CA ASP A 10 -10.17 -21.50 8.83
C ASP A 10 -9.29 -20.50 9.56
N PHE A 11 -9.84 -19.29 9.74
CA PHE A 11 -9.18 -18.18 10.42
C PHE A 11 -9.85 -17.87 11.77
N GLY A 12 -10.57 -18.85 12.33
CA GLY A 12 -11.25 -18.71 13.63
C GLY A 12 -12.49 -17.82 13.57
N LEU A 13 -13.09 -17.63 12.38
CA LEU A 13 -14.24 -16.76 12.19
C LEU A 13 -15.56 -17.52 12.34
N THR A 14 -16.50 -16.93 13.08
CA THR A 14 -17.90 -17.39 13.11
C THR A 14 -18.57 -17.22 11.73
N PRO A 15 -19.69 -17.93 11.46
CA PRO A 15 -20.45 -17.74 10.22
C PRO A 15 -20.89 -16.28 9.99
N HIS A 16 -21.22 -15.55 11.05
CA HIS A 16 -21.54 -14.13 10.97
C HIS A 16 -20.33 -13.30 10.54
N GLN A 17 -19.18 -13.49 11.18
CA GLN A 17 -17.95 -12.76 10.83
C GLN A 17 -17.48 -13.07 9.41
N ARG A 18 -17.62 -14.31 8.92
CA ARG A 18 -17.34 -14.64 7.51
C ARG A 18 -18.25 -13.88 6.56
N ARG A 19 -19.54 -13.74 6.89
CA ARG A 19 -20.47 -12.89 6.13
C ARG A 19 -20.03 -11.42 6.17
N GLN A 20 -19.62 -10.92 7.33
CA GLN A 20 -19.14 -9.55 7.49
C GLN A 20 -17.83 -9.29 6.72
N ALA A 21 -16.89 -10.23 6.71
CA ALA A 21 -15.67 -10.15 5.93
C ALA A 21 -15.92 -9.93 4.43
N VAL A 22 -16.96 -10.57 3.89
CA VAL A 22 -17.29 -10.51 2.46
C VAL A 22 -18.25 -9.36 2.13
N ARG A 23 -19.29 -9.16 2.93
CA ARG A 23 -20.40 -8.24 2.63
C ARG A 23 -20.36 -6.95 3.45
N GLY A 24 -19.62 -6.93 4.54
CA GLY A 24 -19.45 -5.75 5.37
C GLY A 24 -18.49 -4.76 4.75
N HIS A 25 -18.64 -3.51 5.19
CA HIS A 25 -17.74 -2.41 4.89
C HIS A 25 -16.96 -2.10 6.17
N TYR A 26 -15.63 -2.33 6.14
CA TYR A 26 -14.72 -2.10 7.25
C TYR A 26 -13.39 -1.55 6.71
N TRP A 27 -12.75 -0.68 7.49
CA TRP A 27 -11.56 0.05 7.06
C TRP A 27 -10.72 0.51 8.25
N GLU A 28 -9.48 0.89 7.95
CA GLU A 28 -8.60 1.58 8.90
C GLU A 28 -8.87 3.08 8.89
N TRP A 29 -8.89 3.69 10.08
CA TRP A 29 -9.02 5.13 10.29
C TRP A 29 -8.39 5.51 11.65
N PRO A 30 -7.98 6.77 11.84
CA PRO A 30 -7.36 7.20 13.09
C PRO A 30 -8.33 7.13 14.26
N GLY A 31 -7.94 6.48 15.34
CA GLY A 31 -8.72 6.30 16.58
C GLY A 31 -9.23 4.88 16.76
N MET A 32 -8.91 3.96 15.84
CA MET A 32 -9.40 2.58 15.86
C MET A 32 -8.67 1.69 16.87
N ASP A 33 -7.39 1.95 17.17
CA ASP A 33 -6.56 1.07 18.03
C ASP A 33 -6.57 1.50 19.52
N GLY A 34 -7.38 2.50 19.86
CA GLY A 34 -7.81 2.84 21.23
C GLY A 34 -6.69 2.89 22.28
N GLU A 35 -6.70 1.93 23.20
CA GLU A 35 -5.78 1.83 24.33
C GLU A 35 -4.35 1.51 23.93
N ARG A 36 -4.12 0.77 22.83
CA ARG A 36 -2.77 0.42 22.37
C ARG A 36 -2.04 1.64 21.81
N GLY A 37 -2.78 2.56 21.21
CA GLY A 37 -2.22 3.66 20.44
C GLY A 37 -1.93 3.25 19.00
N GLU A 38 -1.57 4.24 18.18
CA GLU A 38 -1.49 4.11 16.73
C GLU A 38 -0.55 5.17 16.14
N ILE A 39 -0.05 4.86 14.95
CA ILE A 39 0.77 5.73 14.13
C ILE A 39 0.36 5.51 12.68
N TRP A 40 0.22 6.59 11.93
CA TRP A 40 -0.17 6.59 10.53
C TRP A 40 0.71 7.55 9.76
N CYS A 41 0.99 7.26 8.49
CA CYS A 41 1.71 8.19 7.64
C CYS A 41 1.34 8.09 6.16
N TYR A 42 1.57 9.19 5.47
CA TYR A 42 1.62 9.29 4.02
C TYR A 42 2.68 10.33 3.61
N SER A 43 3.03 10.36 2.33
CA SER A 43 3.92 11.36 1.74
C SER A 43 3.16 12.30 0.83
N ASP A 44 3.67 13.51 0.62
CA ASP A 44 3.03 14.54 -0.22
C ASP A 44 2.87 14.10 -1.69
N ARG A 45 3.71 13.17 -2.17
CA ARG A 45 3.69 12.61 -3.53
C ARG A 45 3.96 11.11 -3.51
N PHE A 46 3.68 10.42 -4.61
CA PHE A 46 4.04 9.01 -4.79
C PHE A 46 5.45 8.80 -5.33
N SER A 47 5.97 9.74 -6.11
CA SER A 47 7.27 9.64 -6.75
C SER A 47 8.11 10.88 -6.52
N TYR A 48 9.41 10.67 -6.44
CA TYR A 48 10.43 11.69 -6.22
C TYR A 48 11.63 11.40 -7.13
N ARG A 49 12.20 12.45 -7.71
CA ARG A 49 13.51 12.40 -8.37
C ARG A 49 14.63 12.51 -7.32
N ARG A 50 15.86 12.23 -7.75
CA ARG A 50 17.05 12.55 -6.95
C ARG A 50 16.99 14.00 -6.50
N ASP A 51 17.55 14.26 -5.33
CA ASP A 51 17.63 15.59 -4.73
C ASP A 51 16.29 16.25 -4.35
N GLU A 52 15.15 15.63 -4.68
CA GLU A 52 13.86 16.09 -4.21
C GLU A 52 13.65 15.73 -2.73
N THR A 53 12.90 16.58 -2.04
CA THR A 53 12.56 16.40 -0.63
C THR A 53 11.25 15.63 -0.52
N VAL A 54 11.27 14.52 0.21
CA VAL A 54 10.08 13.78 0.63
C VAL A 54 9.55 14.41 1.90
N MET A 55 8.28 14.84 1.89
CA MET A 55 7.60 15.32 3.10
C MET A 55 6.69 14.21 3.63
N LEU A 56 6.95 13.76 4.86
CA LEU A 56 6.11 12.79 5.56
C LEU A 56 5.15 13.50 6.51
N HIS A 57 3.88 13.16 6.36
CA HIS A 57 2.78 13.60 7.20
C HIS A 57 2.44 12.46 8.16
N VAL A 58 2.63 12.69 9.46
CA VAL A 58 2.49 11.63 10.48
C VAL A 58 1.47 12.07 11.53
N SER A 59 0.51 11.21 11.83
CA SER A 59 -0.37 11.34 13.01
C SER A 59 -0.10 10.16 13.92
N SER A 60 0.16 10.43 15.21
CA SER A 60 0.52 9.39 16.17
C SER A 60 0.00 9.71 17.56
N THR A 61 -0.38 8.67 18.31
CA THR A 61 -0.63 8.80 19.74
C THR A 61 0.66 8.85 20.56
N ALA A 62 1.78 8.41 20.00
CA ALA A 62 3.09 8.49 20.62
C ALA A 62 3.76 9.84 20.31
N SER A 63 4.53 10.38 21.26
CA SER A 63 5.22 11.67 21.13
C SER A 63 6.45 11.62 20.22
N SER A 64 6.96 10.42 19.93
CA SER A 64 8.06 10.23 19.00
C SER A 64 8.02 8.87 18.31
N PHE A 65 8.75 8.74 17.20
CA PHE A 65 8.89 7.51 16.44
C PHE A 65 10.31 7.36 15.85
N SER A 66 10.62 6.16 15.40
CA SER A 66 11.73 5.86 14.50
C SER A 66 11.22 5.54 13.10
N ILE A 67 12.05 5.87 12.11
CA ILE A 67 11.84 5.61 10.69
C ILE A 67 12.97 4.74 10.16
N SER A 68 12.62 3.74 9.36
CA SER A 68 13.54 3.00 8.51
C SER A 68 13.03 3.03 7.06
N ILE A 69 13.93 3.26 6.12
CA ILE A 69 13.62 3.25 4.68
C ILE A 69 14.46 2.17 4.02
N VAL A 70 13.76 1.27 3.33
CA VAL A 70 14.35 0.14 2.61
C VAL A 70 13.96 0.22 1.14
N ARG A 71 14.93 0.17 0.24
CA ARG A 71 14.67 -0.06 -1.18
C ARG A 71 14.20 -1.49 -1.35
N ASP A 72 12.96 -1.66 -1.80
CA ASP A 72 12.27 -2.93 -1.92
C ASP A 72 12.50 -3.57 -3.30
N GLY A 73 13.77 -3.89 -3.58
CA GLY A 73 14.20 -4.50 -4.83
C GLY A 73 14.39 -6.02 -4.75
N GLY A 74 14.99 -6.60 -5.80
CA GLY A 74 15.37 -8.01 -5.84
C GLY A 74 16.18 -8.45 -4.62
N THR A 75 17.02 -7.55 -4.13
CA THR A 75 17.63 -7.57 -2.79
C THR A 75 17.20 -6.32 -2.03
N GLU A 76 16.57 -6.49 -0.87
CA GLU A 76 16.22 -5.38 0.00
C GLU A 76 17.49 -4.67 0.52
N THR A 77 17.53 -3.35 0.43
CA THR A 77 18.68 -2.54 0.88
C THR A 77 18.21 -1.44 1.82
N LYS A 78 18.75 -1.37 3.04
CA LYS A 78 18.45 -0.27 3.98
C LYS A 78 19.14 1.01 3.50
N MET A 79 18.34 2.04 3.22
CA MET A 79 18.79 3.30 2.65
C MET A 79 18.86 4.42 3.68
N PHE A 80 18.03 4.36 4.70
CA PHE A 80 17.95 5.39 5.73
C PHE A 80 17.41 4.83 7.04
N GLU A 81 17.85 5.39 8.17
CA GLU A 81 17.28 5.14 9.48
C GLU A 81 17.47 6.36 10.38
N LYS A 82 16.45 6.68 11.17
CA LYS A 82 16.51 7.74 12.18
C LYS A 82 15.54 7.44 13.32
N ALA A 83 15.90 7.81 14.55
CA ALA A 83 15.05 7.66 15.73
C ALA A 83 14.79 9.00 16.42
N GLY A 84 13.84 9.03 17.34
CA GLY A 84 13.53 10.22 18.15
C GLY A 84 12.89 11.35 17.34
N ILE A 85 12.18 11.04 16.26
CA ILE A 85 11.46 12.04 15.47
C ILE A 85 10.17 12.39 16.22
N ALA A 86 9.95 13.68 16.48
CA ALA A 86 8.75 14.14 17.17
C ALA A 86 7.49 13.85 16.34
N ALA A 87 6.44 13.41 17.03
CA ALA A 87 5.11 13.26 16.45
C ALA A 87 4.06 13.80 17.41
N ARG A 88 2.90 14.09 16.85
CA ARG A 88 1.70 14.47 17.60
C ARG A 88 0.48 13.87 16.92
N TRP A 89 -0.61 13.82 17.68
CA TRP A 89 -1.92 13.57 17.11
C TRP A 89 -2.32 14.73 16.20
N GLN A 90 -2.90 14.41 15.06
CA GLN A 90 -3.46 15.37 14.11
C GLN A 90 -4.89 14.95 13.75
N ASP A 91 -5.82 15.89 13.90
CA ASP A 91 -7.23 15.64 13.60
C ASP A 91 -7.42 15.29 12.13
N THR A 92 -8.33 14.36 11.88
CA THR A 92 -8.57 13.80 10.54
C THR A 92 -10.04 13.99 10.18
N PRO A 93 -10.35 14.61 9.02
CA PRO A 93 -11.73 14.77 8.57
C PRO A 93 -12.44 13.43 8.36
N ASP A 94 -13.75 13.38 8.63
CA ASP A 94 -14.59 12.17 8.41
C ASP A 94 -14.45 11.63 6.97
N GLN A 95 -14.41 12.52 5.97
CA GLN A 95 -14.27 12.16 4.56
C GLN A 95 -12.82 12.27 4.06
N CYS A 96 -11.83 12.01 4.91
CA CYS A 96 -10.40 12.11 4.54
C CYS A 96 -10.01 11.22 3.34
N SER A 97 -10.75 10.15 3.08
CA SER A 97 -10.62 9.36 1.85
C SER A 97 -10.84 10.16 0.55
N VAL A 98 -11.68 11.20 0.62
CA VAL A 98 -12.04 12.08 -0.50
C VAL A 98 -11.27 13.39 -0.46
N VAL A 99 -11.19 14.03 0.72
CA VAL A 99 -10.62 15.39 0.86
C VAL A 99 -9.16 15.40 1.29
N GLY A 100 -8.61 14.25 1.70
CA GLY A 100 -7.29 14.13 2.31
C GLY A 100 -7.31 14.31 3.83
N CYS A 101 -6.25 13.85 4.48
CA CYS A 101 -6.10 13.95 5.93
C CYS A 101 -5.87 15.39 6.41
N GLY A 102 -5.24 16.24 5.60
CA GLY A 102 -4.92 17.62 5.98
C GLY A 102 -3.88 17.74 7.09
N TRP A 103 -3.08 16.69 7.34
CA TRP A 103 -2.05 16.69 8.37
C TRP A 103 -0.89 17.60 7.98
N GLY A 104 -0.29 18.28 8.95
CA GLY A 104 0.96 19.00 8.76
C GLY A 104 2.15 18.05 8.64
N ALA A 105 3.17 18.46 7.88
CA ALA A 105 4.41 17.72 7.76
C ALA A 105 5.07 17.51 9.13
N SER A 106 5.56 16.30 9.37
CA SER A 106 6.21 15.91 10.64
C SER A 106 7.69 15.61 10.46
N PHE A 107 8.09 15.17 9.28
CA PHE A 107 9.49 14.86 8.97
C PHE A 107 9.75 15.05 7.48
N GLU A 108 10.94 15.55 7.15
CA GLU A 108 11.40 15.69 5.78
C GLU A 108 12.80 15.10 5.63
N PHE A 109 13.07 14.54 4.47
CA PHE A 109 14.40 14.07 4.09
C PHE A 109 14.57 14.19 2.57
N ARG A 110 15.82 14.31 2.13
CA ARG A 110 16.16 14.40 0.71
C ARG A 110 16.47 13.02 0.15
N VAL A 111 16.00 12.73 -1.05
CA VAL A 111 16.39 11.53 -1.79
C VAL A 111 17.88 11.64 -2.13
N GLY A 112 18.68 10.70 -1.65
CA GLY A 112 20.14 10.71 -1.86
C GLY A 112 20.53 10.55 -3.33
N ASP A 113 21.69 11.07 -3.70
CA ASP A 113 22.22 11.00 -5.08
C ASP A 113 22.47 9.56 -5.56
N ASP A 114 22.80 8.69 -4.61
CA ASP A 114 23.11 7.28 -4.81
C ASP A 114 21.87 6.38 -4.76
N TRP A 115 20.67 6.93 -4.52
CA TRP A 115 19.44 6.14 -4.44
C TRP A 115 19.03 5.65 -5.84
N PRO A 116 19.02 4.33 -6.09
CA PRO A 116 18.60 3.79 -7.38
C PRO A 116 17.10 3.96 -7.61
N SER A 117 16.65 3.99 -8.85
CA SER A 117 15.21 3.96 -9.12
C SER A 117 14.57 2.70 -8.53
N GLY A 118 13.34 2.81 -8.03
CA GLY A 118 12.62 1.69 -7.44
C GLY A 118 11.60 2.11 -6.39
N ALA A 119 11.00 1.13 -5.73
CA ALA A 119 10.08 1.34 -4.63
C ALA A 119 10.82 1.39 -3.29
N TYR A 120 10.44 2.32 -2.42
CA TYR A 120 11.07 2.58 -1.13
C TYR A 120 10.02 2.44 -0.04
N ARG A 121 10.16 1.37 0.75
CA ARG A 121 9.30 1.07 1.88
C ARG A 121 9.75 1.87 3.10
N VAL A 122 8.85 2.66 3.64
CA VAL A 122 9.00 3.40 4.89
C VAL A 122 8.31 2.62 6.00
N THR A 123 9.06 2.25 7.03
CA THR A 123 8.52 1.69 8.26
C THR A 123 8.64 2.71 9.37
N LEU A 124 7.52 3.14 9.94
CA LEU A 124 7.49 3.91 11.19
C LEU A 124 7.25 2.97 12.35
N THR A 125 8.01 3.13 13.44
CA THR A 125 7.83 2.39 14.69
C THR A 125 7.79 3.37 15.86
N ALA A 126 6.80 3.24 16.73
CA ALA A 126 6.72 3.97 17.99
C ALA A 126 6.30 3.04 19.13
N ASP A 127 6.49 3.50 20.36
CA ASP A 127 6.02 2.77 21.54
C ASP A 127 4.52 2.97 21.72
N GLY A 128 3.77 1.86 21.75
CA GLY A 128 2.37 1.86 22.13
C GLY A 128 2.23 2.13 23.63
N ARG A 129 1.03 2.56 24.04
CA ARG A 129 0.72 2.83 25.46
C ARG A 129 0.73 1.56 26.31
N ASP A 130 0.59 0.39 25.68
CA ASP A 130 0.70 -0.94 26.29
C ASP A 130 2.15 -1.46 26.36
N GLY A 131 3.13 -0.65 25.95
CA GLY A 131 4.55 -1.00 25.90
C GLY A 131 4.95 -1.88 24.71
N LYS A 132 4.01 -2.22 23.81
CA LYS A 132 4.32 -2.95 22.57
C LYS A 132 4.50 -1.97 21.41
N PRO A 133 5.34 -2.29 20.40
CA PRO A 133 5.52 -1.42 19.27
C PRO A 133 4.22 -1.29 18.44
N ILE A 134 3.93 -0.06 18.04
CA ILE A 134 2.95 0.29 17.01
C ILE A 134 3.70 0.66 15.74
N ARG A 135 3.16 0.25 14.58
CA ARG A 135 3.87 0.38 13.30
C ARG A 135 2.95 0.82 12.17
N CYS A 136 3.50 1.63 11.29
CA CYS A 136 2.89 1.98 10.01
C CYS A 136 3.87 1.67 8.87
N GLN A 137 3.34 1.26 7.73
CA GLN A 137 4.08 1.06 6.50
C GLN A 137 3.58 2.06 5.45
N HIS A 138 4.51 2.68 4.75
CA HIS A 138 4.24 3.55 3.61
C HIS A 138 5.20 3.22 2.46
N LEU A 139 4.87 3.66 1.26
CA LEU A 139 5.68 3.46 0.06
C LEU A 139 5.74 4.73 -0.76
N PHE A 140 6.94 5.10 -1.18
CA PHE A 140 7.15 6.06 -2.27
C PHE A 140 8.08 5.44 -3.33
N ILE A 141 8.16 6.08 -4.49
CA ILE A 141 8.95 5.64 -5.64
C ILE A 141 10.07 6.65 -5.87
N VAL A 142 11.29 6.16 -6.10
CA VAL A 142 12.36 6.98 -6.66
C VAL A 142 12.33 6.82 -8.18
N SER A 143 11.99 7.90 -8.87
CA SER A 143 11.89 7.93 -10.32
C SER A 143 13.28 7.81 -10.96
N PRO A 144 13.37 7.19 -12.15
CA PRO A 144 14.63 7.15 -12.88
C PRO A 144 15.07 8.55 -13.31
N GLN A 145 16.38 8.73 -13.40
CA GLN A 145 16.94 9.96 -13.94
C GLN A 145 16.64 10.08 -15.45
N PRO A 146 16.44 11.29 -15.98
CA PRO A 146 16.27 11.50 -17.41
C PRO A 146 17.41 10.90 -18.27
N GLY A 147 17.12 10.70 -19.56
CA GLY A 147 18.07 10.20 -20.54
C GLY A 147 17.93 8.71 -20.87
N LYS A 148 18.62 8.28 -21.92
CA LYS A 148 18.49 6.93 -22.50
C LYS A 148 18.92 5.84 -21.51
N LYS A 149 18.06 4.83 -21.33
CA LYS A 149 18.20 3.67 -20.45
C LYS A 149 18.26 2.37 -21.25
N ARG A 150 19.13 2.34 -22.26
CA ARG A 150 19.28 1.20 -23.17
C ARG A 150 19.44 -0.11 -22.40
N GLY A 151 18.65 -1.12 -22.77
CA GLY A 151 18.68 -2.45 -22.15
C GLY A 151 18.08 -2.52 -20.74
N ARG A 152 17.42 -1.45 -20.27
CA ARG A 152 16.62 -1.47 -19.04
C ARG A 152 15.13 -1.50 -19.37
N VAL A 153 14.34 -2.04 -18.46
CA VAL A 153 12.87 -2.03 -18.52
C VAL A 153 12.36 -0.92 -17.60
N LEU A 154 11.41 -0.11 -18.09
CA LEU A 154 10.63 0.76 -17.21
C LEU A 154 9.39 0.01 -16.76
N GLN A 155 9.29 -0.33 -15.48
CA GLN A 155 8.02 -0.75 -14.90
C GLN A 155 7.21 0.49 -14.51
N VAL A 156 5.93 0.50 -14.87
CA VAL A 156 4.97 1.51 -14.38
C VAL A 156 4.14 0.88 -13.26
N ALA A 157 4.26 1.43 -12.06
CA ALA A 157 3.50 1.02 -10.90
C ALA A 157 2.05 1.50 -11.02
N ALA A 158 1.09 0.60 -10.77
CA ALA A 158 -0.35 0.83 -10.93
C ALA A 158 -0.97 1.76 -9.86
N THR A 159 -0.35 2.91 -9.58
CA THR A 159 -0.72 3.84 -8.48
C THR A 159 -2.15 4.37 -8.56
N GLY A 160 -2.74 4.51 -9.75
CA GLY A 160 -4.16 4.84 -9.93
C GLY A 160 -5.05 3.71 -9.42
N THR A 161 -4.72 2.47 -9.77
CA THR A 161 -5.38 1.27 -9.25
C THR A 161 -5.14 1.09 -7.75
N TRP A 162 -4.00 1.50 -7.21
CA TRP A 162 -3.79 1.51 -5.75
C TRP A 162 -4.76 2.50 -5.08
N LEU A 163 -4.92 3.71 -5.61
CA LEU A 163 -5.86 4.68 -5.05
C LEU A 163 -7.32 4.22 -5.10
N ALA A 164 -7.73 3.66 -6.24
CA ALA A 164 -9.08 3.18 -6.48
C ALA A 164 -9.53 2.11 -5.48
N TYR A 165 -8.58 1.31 -4.99
CA TYR A 165 -8.83 0.22 -4.05
C TYR A 165 -8.45 0.53 -2.59
N ASN A 166 -7.74 1.64 -2.32
CA ASN A 166 -7.30 1.98 -0.97
C ASN A 166 -8.50 2.29 -0.05
N THR A 167 -8.77 1.39 0.90
CA THR A 167 -9.90 1.49 1.85
C THR A 167 -9.64 2.45 3.00
N TRP A 168 -8.40 2.90 3.22
CA TRP A 168 -8.06 3.72 4.39
C TRP A 168 -8.86 5.03 4.39
N GLY A 169 -9.47 5.37 5.54
CA GLY A 169 -10.34 6.54 5.66
C GLY A 169 -11.75 6.35 5.09
N GLY A 170 -12.14 5.11 4.80
CA GLY A 170 -13.54 4.71 4.69
C GLY A 170 -14.18 4.77 3.31
N SER A 171 -13.57 5.38 2.29
CA SER A 171 -14.12 5.34 0.93
C SER A 171 -13.06 5.04 -0.12
N ASN A 172 -13.46 4.33 -1.16
CA ASN A 172 -12.71 4.07 -2.38
C ASN A 172 -13.70 4.02 -3.58
N HIS A 173 -13.27 3.58 -4.76
CA HIS A 173 -14.14 3.54 -5.95
C HIS A 173 -15.19 2.41 -5.93
N TYR A 174 -15.20 1.56 -4.90
CA TYR A 174 -16.04 0.36 -4.82
C TYR A 174 -16.98 0.36 -3.61
N GLU A 175 -16.51 0.86 -2.47
CA GLU A 175 -17.21 0.89 -1.19
C GLU A 175 -16.93 2.24 -0.54
N GLY A 176 -17.88 2.77 0.24
CA GLY A 176 -17.64 4.06 0.87
C GLY A 176 -18.67 4.47 1.91
N ILE A 177 -18.33 5.57 2.58
CA ILE A 177 -19.15 6.28 3.57
C ILE A 177 -19.67 7.61 3.02
N THR A 178 -19.68 7.78 1.69
CA THR A 178 -20.21 8.99 1.06
C THR A 178 -21.73 8.90 0.90
N GLY A 179 -22.34 10.01 0.49
CA GLY A 179 -23.79 10.10 0.31
C GLY A 179 -24.56 10.27 1.62
N PRO A 180 -25.88 10.55 1.54
CA PRO A 180 -26.70 10.87 2.71
C PRO A 180 -26.83 9.71 3.70
N ASN A 181 -26.77 8.47 3.19
CA ASN A 181 -26.89 7.25 4.01
C ASN A 181 -25.54 6.65 4.41
N ARG A 182 -24.41 7.27 4.00
CA ARG A 182 -23.05 6.80 4.26
C ARG A 182 -22.76 5.38 3.76
N ASP A 183 -23.26 5.06 2.58
CA ASP A 183 -23.17 3.74 1.94
C ASP A 183 -22.76 3.81 0.46
N GLN A 184 -22.34 4.99 -0.02
CA GLN A 184 -21.92 5.19 -1.40
C GLN A 184 -20.40 5.21 -1.52
N TYR A 185 -19.89 4.58 -2.58
CA TYR A 185 -18.49 4.69 -3.00
C TYR A 185 -18.14 6.14 -3.37
N ALA A 186 -16.84 6.46 -3.38
CA ALA A 186 -16.37 7.79 -3.77
C ALA A 186 -15.88 7.79 -5.22
N PRO A 187 -16.40 8.67 -6.10
CA PRO A 187 -15.88 8.83 -7.46
C PRO A 187 -14.56 9.61 -7.49
N ILE A 188 -14.24 10.33 -6.42
CA ILE A 188 -13.01 11.11 -6.24
C ILE A 188 -12.36 10.64 -4.94
N VAL A 189 -11.06 10.36 -4.99
CA VAL A 189 -10.27 9.94 -3.82
C VAL A 189 -9.00 10.77 -3.71
N SER A 190 -8.55 10.99 -2.47
CA SER A 190 -7.36 11.78 -2.19
C SER A 190 -6.09 10.94 -2.24
N THR A 191 -5.02 11.56 -2.73
CA THR A 191 -3.64 11.07 -2.65
C THR A 191 -3.02 11.33 -1.27
N GLN A 192 -3.59 12.25 -0.50
CA GLN A 192 -3.06 12.74 0.78
C GLN A 192 -3.64 11.95 1.96
N ARG A 193 -3.45 10.62 1.92
CA ARG A 193 -3.89 9.69 2.97
C ARG A 193 -3.00 8.44 3.03
N PRO A 194 -2.92 7.76 4.18
CA PRO A 194 -2.17 6.50 4.31
C PRO A 194 -2.64 5.39 3.36
N TRP A 195 -1.72 4.47 3.07
CA TRP A 195 -2.07 3.20 2.44
C TRP A 195 -2.66 2.24 3.48
N CYS A 196 -3.76 1.58 3.13
CA CYS A 196 -4.30 0.52 3.97
C CYS A 196 -3.36 -0.69 4.09
N ARG A 197 -3.47 -1.40 5.21
CA ARG A 197 -2.68 -2.56 5.56
C ARG A 197 -2.83 -3.66 4.51
N GLY A 198 -1.69 -4.18 4.07
CA GLY A 198 -1.59 -5.17 3.01
C GLY A 198 -1.22 -4.60 1.63
N PHE A 199 -1.22 -3.28 1.44
CA PHE A 199 -0.82 -2.69 0.15
C PHE A 199 0.70 -2.63 -0.01
N VAL A 200 1.43 -2.31 1.07
CA VAL A 200 2.89 -2.14 1.03
C VAL A 200 3.64 -3.42 1.38
N VAL A 201 3.12 -4.19 2.36
CA VAL A 201 3.73 -5.45 2.82
C VAL A 201 2.65 -6.48 3.05
N LEU A 202 2.95 -7.73 2.70
CA LEU A 202 2.16 -8.91 3.04
C LEU A 202 3.06 -10.03 3.56
N PRO A 203 2.60 -10.83 4.54
CA PRO A 203 3.24 -12.09 4.86
C PRO A 203 3.09 -13.07 3.69
N ASN A 204 4.03 -14.02 3.57
CA ASN A 204 4.04 -15.00 2.47
C ASN A 204 2.80 -15.91 2.48
N GLU A 205 2.20 -16.09 3.65
CA GLU A 205 1.05 -16.94 3.90
C GLU A 205 -0.29 -16.23 3.60
N ALA A 206 -0.26 -14.95 3.22
CA ALA A 206 -1.48 -14.20 2.89
C ALA A 206 -2.20 -14.85 1.68
N PRO A 207 -3.47 -15.27 1.83
CA PRO A 207 -4.16 -15.96 0.75
C PRO A 207 -4.33 -15.09 -0.50
N ARG A 208 -4.20 -15.70 -1.68
CA ARG A 208 -4.50 -15.05 -2.96
C ARG A 208 -5.98 -15.21 -3.32
N VAL A 209 -6.42 -14.51 -4.35
CA VAL A 209 -7.81 -14.60 -4.85
C VAL A 209 -8.15 -16.01 -5.36
N PRO A 210 -7.31 -16.68 -6.16
CA PRO A 210 -7.59 -18.04 -6.63
C PRO A 210 -7.75 -19.01 -5.46
N LEU A 211 -8.74 -19.90 -5.56
CA LEU A 211 -8.96 -20.95 -4.58
C LEU A 211 -8.00 -22.10 -4.81
N GLU A 212 -7.27 -22.48 -3.77
CA GLU A 212 -6.39 -23.65 -3.76
C GLU A 212 -7.07 -24.89 -3.18
N VAL A 213 -8.40 -24.91 -3.18
CA VAL A 213 -9.23 -25.99 -2.63
C VAL A 213 -10.20 -26.50 -3.68
N ALA A 214 -10.52 -27.79 -3.62
CA ALA A 214 -11.54 -28.39 -4.47
C ALA A 214 -12.93 -27.83 -4.11
N VAL A 215 -13.70 -27.46 -5.13
CA VAL A 215 -15.07 -26.93 -4.98
C VAL A 215 -16.10 -27.85 -5.66
N PRO A 216 -16.45 -28.99 -5.05
CA PRO A 216 -17.53 -29.85 -5.57
C PRO A 216 -18.86 -29.09 -5.75
N PRO A 217 -19.77 -29.60 -6.60
CA PRO A 217 -21.11 -29.04 -6.71
C PRO A 217 -21.79 -28.90 -5.35
N ARG A 218 -22.48 -27.77 -5.13
CA ARG A 218 -23.17 -27.40 -3.88
C ARG A 218 -22.25 -27.00 -2.71
N THR A 219 -20.95 -26.89 -2.92
CA THR A 219 -20.06 -26.25 -1.93
C THR A 219 -20.48 -24.80 -1.70
N VAL A 220 -20.63 -24.41 -0.43
CA VAL A 220 -20.93 -23.03 -0.05
C VAL A 220 -19.73 -22.14 -0.41
N PRO A 221 -19.91 -21.06 -1.19
CA PRO A 221 -18.82 -20.16 -1.56
C PRO A 221 -18.17 -19.53 -0.33
N ARG A 222 -16.83 -19.52 -0.32
CA ARG A 222 -15.99 -18.88 0.71
C ARG A 222 -14.95 -18.01 0.01
N TYR A 223 -14.43 -17.01 0.73
CA TYR A 223 -13.45 -16.06 0.20
C TYR A 223 -12.27 -15.98 1.16
N PRO A 224 -11.36 -16.97 1.13
CA PRO A 224 -10.27 -17.09 2.09
C PRO A 224 -9.46 -15.80 2.26
N HIS A 225 -9.17 -15.08 1.17
CA HIS A 225 -8.45 -13.82 1.24
C HIS A 225 -9.21 -12.75 2.06
N MET A 226 -10.51 -12.55 1.84
CA MET A 226 -11.30 -11.57 2.60
C MET A 226 -11.47 -11.98 4.06
N GLU A 227 -11.67 -13.27 4.30
CA GLU A 227 -11.80 -13.81 5.65
C GLU A 227 -10.51 -13.69 6.44
N TRP A 228 -9.37 -13.99 5.82
CA TRP A 228 -8.05 -13.73 6.39
C TRP A 228 -7.83 -12.25 6.66
N ALA A 229 -8.19 -11.37 5.73
CA ALA A 229 -8.04 -9.93 5.92
C ALA A 229 -8.85 -9.43 7.12
N PHE A 230 -10.10 -9.87 7.24
CA PHE A 230 -10.95 -9.55 8.38
C PHE A 230 -10.34 -10.07 9.71
N ALA A 231 -9.87 -11.31 9.74
CA ALA A 231 -9.28 -11.93 10.94
C ALA A 231 -7.97 -11.25 11.39
N THR A 232 -7.24 -10.61 10.46
CA THR A 232 -5.91 -10.04 10.72
C THR A 232 -5.89 -8.50 10.66
N GLY A 233 -7.03 -7.88 10.44
CA GLY A 233 -7.16 -6.42 10.30
C GLY A 233 -6.50 -5.85 9.05
N HIS A 234 -6.29 -6.64 7.99
CA HIS A 234 -5.85 -6.12 6.70
C HIS A 234 -7.03 -5.53 5.92
N SER A 235 -6.73 -4.67 4.95
CA SER A 235 -7.74 -4.20 4.02
C SER A 235 -8.40 -5.37 3.31
N LYS A 236 -9.73 -5.37 3.18
CA LYS A 236 -10.45 -6.30 2.31
C LYS A 236 -9.93 -6.33 0.87
N LYS A 237 -9.31 -5.23 0.41
CA LYS A 237 -8.80 -5.04 -0.95
C LYS A 237 -7.31 -5.34 -1.11
N TYR A 238 -6.61 -5.84 -0.08
CA TYR A 238 -5.17 -6.14 -0.17
C TYR A 238 -4.84 -7.10 -1.33
N ALA A 239 -5.73 -8.05 -1.63
CA ALA A 239 -5.53 -9.02 -2.70
C ALA A 239 -6.00 -8.50 -4.08
N SER A 240 -6.61 -7.32 -4.13
CA SER A 240 -7.10 -6.68 -5.36
C SER A 240 -6.09 -5.70 -5.95
N SER A 241 -5.24 -5.07 -5.13
CA SER A 241 -4.31 -4.03 -5.59
C SER A 241 -3.13 -3.88 -4.62
N GLY A 242 -2.19 -3.01 -4.96
CA GLY A 242 -1.06 -2.63 -4.11
C GLY A 242 0.25 -3.30 -4.48
N TRP A 243 1.33 -2.63 -4.08
CA TRP A 243 2.71 -3.03 -4.30
C TRP A 243 3.01 -4.48 -3.88
N ALA A 244 2.59 -4.86 -2.67
CA ALA A 244 2.88 -6.19 -2.12
C ALA A 244 2.24 -7.33 -2.92
N SER A 245 1.02 -7.10 -3.45
CA SER A 245 0.24 -8.14 -4.12
C SER A 245 0.58 -8.34 -5.59
N TYR A 246 1.12 -7.31 -6.25
CA TYR A 246 1.27 -7.29 -7.70
C TYR A 246 2.62 -6.72 -8.14
N ASP A 247 2.80 -5.39 -8.08
CA ASP A 247 3.92 -4.70 -8.70
C ASP A 247 5.29 -5.19 -8.21
N SER A 248 5.42 -5.47 -6.91
CA SER A 248 6.67 -5.93 -6.32
C SER A 248 7.12 -7.30 -6.83
N LEU A 249 6.17 -8.16 -7.25
CA LEU A 249 6.48 -9.51 -7.68
C LEU A 249 7.34 -9.49 -8.95
N PHE A 250 6.91 -8.72 -9.95
CA PHE A 250 7.68 -8.54 -11.18
C PHE A 250 8.96 -7.74 -10.94
N PHE A 251 8.89 -6.62 -10.21
CA PHE A 251 10.07 -5.77 -9.95
C PHE A 251 11.21 -6.58 -9.33
N ARG A 252 10.91 -7.30 -8.24
CA ARG A 252 11.88 -8.11 -7.52
C ARG A 252 12.34 -9.32 -8.35
N PHE A 253 11.45 -9.95 -9.12
CA PHE A 253 11.81 -11.04 -10.03
C PHE A 253 12.80 -10.57 -11.09
N ALA A 254 12.50 -9.46 -11.77
CA ALA A 254 13.29 -8.97 -12.89
C ALA A 254 14.71 -8.58 -12.44
N GLU A 255 14.85 -7.89 -11.30
CA GLU A 255 16.17 -7.62 -10.73
C GLU A 255 16.93 -8.91 -10.36
N ARG A 256 16.27 -9.89 -9.73
CA ARG A 256 16.91 -11.18 -9.39
C ARG A 256 17.31 -11.99 -10.62
N ALA A 257 16.58 -11.83 -11.73
CA ALA A 257 16.91 -12.44 -13.01
C ALA A 257 18.04 -11.70 -13.76
N GLY A 258 18.54 -10.59 -13.21
CA GLY A 258 19.65 -9.81 -13.79
C GLY A 258 19.22 -8.72 -14.76
N TYR A 259 17.92 -8.42 -14.88
CA TYR A 259 17.45 -7.30 -15.67
C TYR A 259 17.67 -5.98 -14.93
N GLY A 260 18.12 -4.95 -15.65
CA GLY A 260 18.04 -3.57 -15.17
C GLY A 260 16.59 -3.10 -15.24
N VAL A 261 15.97 -2.81 -14.09
CA VAL A 261 14.61 -2.31 -14.03
C VAL A 261 14.57 -0.98 -13.28
N ASP A 262 13.85 -0.02 -13.84
CA ASP A 262 13.51 1.25 -13.21
C ASP A 262 12.00 1.28 -12.94
N LEU A 263 11.56 2.13 -11.99
CA LEU A 263 10.16 2.21 -11.59
C LEU A 263 9.66 3.65 -11.70
N ALA A 264 8.49 3.83 -12.31
CA ALA A 264 7.74 5.08 -12.33
C ALA A 264 6.33 4.87 -11.78
N SER A 265 5.72 5.93 -11.25
CA SER A 265 4.28 5.93 -10.93
C SER A 265 3.47 6.28 -12.18
N GLN A 266 2.20 5.88 -12.24
CA GLN A 266 1.28 6.39 -13.27
C GLN A 266 1.08 7.92 -13.20
N HIS A 267 1.23 8.51 -12.01
CA HIS A 267 1.14 9.95 -11.84
C HIS A 267 2.33 10.65 -12.50
N GLU A 268 3.54 10.10 -12.35
CA GLU A 268 4.71 10.57 -13.08
C GLU A 268 4.51 10.44 -14.58
N LEU A 269 3.95 9.31 -15.04
CA LEU A 269 3.69 9.09 -16.46
C LEU A 269 2.67 10.10 -17.03
N HIS A 270 1.65 10.46 -16.25
CA HIS A 270 0.64 11.43 -16.65
C HIS A 270 1.23 12.84 -16.83
N PHE A 271 2.11 13.27 -15.92
CA PHE A 271 2.69 14.62 -15.95
C PHE A 271 4.02 14.73 -16.72
N SER A 272 4.73 13.62 -16.91
CA SER A 272 6.04 13.54 -17.58
C SER A 272 6.12 12.33 -18.53
N PRO A 273 5.27 12.28 -19.59
CA PRO A 273 5.23 11.17 -20.53
C PRO A 273 6.54 10.95 -21.30
N GLU A 274 7.40 11.98 -21.41
CA GLU A 274 8.73 11.90 -22.02
C GLU A 274 9.68 10.92 -21.33
N ILE A 275 9.34 10.45 -20.12
CA ILE A 275 10.08 9.37 -19.45
C ILE A 275 10.15 8.10 -20.32
N LEU A 276 9.13 7.87 -21.16
CA LEU A 276 9.04 6.71 -22.04
C LEU A 276 10.11 6.73 -23.15
N ASP A 277 10.53 7.91 -23.61
CA ASP A 277 11.52 8.07 -24.69
C ASP A 277 12.90 7.51 -24.32
N GLY A 278 13.13 7.30 -23.01
CA GLY A 278 14.36 6.72 -22.48
C GLY A 278 14.45 5.20 -22.63
N TYR A 279 13.35 4.49 -22.88
CA TYR A 279 13.28 3.03 -22.73
C TYR A 279 12.86 2.31 -24.02
N ASP A 280 13.49 1.16 -24.25
CA ASP A 280 13.13 0.26 -25.35
C ASP A 280 11.95 -0.67 -24.97
N CYS A 281 11.66 -0.80 -23.67
CA CYS A 281 10.61 -1.67 -23.14
C CYS A 281 9.97 -1.06 -21.89
N VAL A 282 8.63 -1.03 -21.89
CA VAL A 282 7.80 -0.58 -20.77
C VAL A 282 6.90 -1.73 -20.34
N ALA A 283 6.82 -1.97 -19.04
CA ALA A 283 6.06 -3.06 -18.45
C ALA A 283 4.95 -2.52 -17.54
N PHE A 284 3.71 -2.88 -17.87
CA PHE A 284 2.53 -2.75 -17.01
C PHE A 284 2.17 -4.16 -16.55
N VAL A 285 2.15 -4.40 -15.24
CA VAL A 285 2.13 -5.76 -14.69
C VAL A 285 1.14 -5.89 -13.55
N GLY A 286 0.64 -7.11 -13.36
CA GLY A 286 -0.29 -7.41 -12.28
C GLY A 286 -1.69 -6.88 -12.55
N HIS A 287 -2.09 -5.82 -11.85
CA HIS A 287 -3.42 -5.24 -11.95
C HIS A 287 -3.34 -3.73 -12.13
N ASP A 288 -3.35 -3.30 -13.40
CA ASP A 288 -3.39 -1.90 -13.77
C ASP A 288 -4.68 -1.55 -14.53
N GLU A 289 -5.72 -1.25 -13.76
CA GLU A 289 -7.10 -1.02 -14.23
C GLU A 289 -7.37 0.47 -14.52
N TYR A 290 -6.83 1.38 -13.71
CA TYR A 290 -7.15 2.81 -13.74
C TYR A 290 -5.99 3.62 -14.29
N TRP A 291 -6.21 4.26 -15.44
CA TRP A 291 -5.27 5.12 -16.15
C TRP A 291 -6.00 6.33 -16.75
N THR A 292 -5.25 7.35 -17.16
CA THR A 292 -5.74 8.61 -17.73
C THR A 292 -5.51 8.72 -19.23
#